data_AF-A0A0E3VXB1-F1
#
_entry.id   AF-A0A0E3VXB1-F1
#
_cell.length_a   1.000
_cell.length_b   1.000
_cell.length_c   1.000
_cell.angle_alpha   90.00
_cell.angle_beta   90.00
_cell.angle_gamma   90.00
#
_symmetry.space_group_name_H-M   'P 1'
#
loop_
_entity.id
_entity.type
_entity.pdbx_description
1 polymer ?
#
loop_
_entity_poly.entity_id
_entity_poly.type
_entity_poly.pdbx_seq_one_letter_code
_entity_poly.pdbx_strand_id
1 'polypeptide(L)' 'MKSRARHASTVGLFLTLFASAAHAQQGTPEQRRACTPDVYRLCAGEIPNVRAITACLRRNRSSLSEACRSVFDQAGG' A
#
# COMPACT_ATOMS: atom_id res chain seq x y z
N MET A 1 -31.08 17.93 -26.03
CA MET A 1 -31.37 16.51 -26.33
C MET A 1 -31.72 15.81 -25.01
N LYS A 2 -33.01 15.76 -24.61
CA LYS A 2 -33.81 14.53 -24.38
C LYS A 2 -33.04 13.47 -23.58
N SER A 3 -33.32 13.25 -22.29
CA SER A 3 -34.53 12.51 -21.89
C SER A 3 -34.99 12.85 -20.47
N ARG A 4 -36.21 13.39 -20.38
CA ARG A 4 -37.03 13.36 -19.16
C ARG A 4 -37.41 11.91 -18.90
N ALA A 5 -36.61 11.20 -18.11
CA ALA A 5 -36.90 9.84 -17.67
C ALA A 5 -37.98 9.90 -16.57
N ARG A 6 -39.23 9.92 -17.02
CA ARG A 6 -40.42 9.68 -16.20
C ARG A 6 -40.33 8.27 -15.62
N HIS A 7 -39.92 8.13 -14.37
CA HIS A 7 -39.98 6.85 -13.65
C HIS A 7 -40.45 7.11 -12.22
N ALA A 8 -41.72 7.50 -12.10
CA ALA A 8 -42.48 7.27 -10.89
C ALA A 8 -43.02 5.84 -10.98
N SER A 9 -42.54 4.96 -10.09
CA SER A 9 -43.20 3.76 -9.56
C SER A 9 -42.23 2.59 -9.37
N THR A 10 -42.21 2.15 -8.12
CA THR A 10 -42.05 0.78 -7.63
C THR A 10 -40.66 0.13 -7.66
N VAL A 11 -40.15 -0.03 -6.42
CA VAL A 11 -39.38 -1.18 -5.91
C VAL A 11 -37.91 -1.21 -6.35
N GLY A 12 -37.04 -0.99 -5.36
CA GLY A 12 -35.60 -1.01 -5.54
C GLY A 12 -35.04 -2.39 -5.85
N LEU A 13 -33.98 -2.40 -6.66
CA LEU A 13 -33.01 -3.48 -6.70
C LEU A 13 -31.61 -2.89 -6.96
N PHE A 14 -31.01 -2.42 -5.86
CA PHE A 14 -29.59 -2.53 -5.51
C PHE A 14 -28.54 -2.22 -6.59
N LEU A 15 -28.25 -0.92 -6.75
CA LEU A 15 -27.02 -0.40 -7.34
C LEU A 15 -25.89 -0.37 -6.28
N THR A 16 -25.42 -1.52 -5.80
CA THR A 16 -24.24 -1.54 -4.93
C THR A 16 -23.50 -2.85 -5.10
N LEU A 17 -22.25 -2.81 -5.59
CA LEU A 17 -21.11 -3.64 -5.16
C LEU A 17 -19.90 -3.40 -6.10
N PHE A 18 -19.41 -2.16 -6.18
CA PHE A 18 -18.00 -1.94 -6.53
C PHE A 18 -17.19 -2.21 -5.25
N ALA A 19 -16.67 -3.43 -5.10
CA ALA A 19 -15.81 -3.80 -3.99
C ALA A 19 -14.43 -3.13 -4.18
N SER A 20 -14.23 -1.98 -3.55
CA SER A 20 -12.92 -1.31 -3.49
C SER A 20 -11.98 -2.07 -2.56
N ALA A 21 -11.16 -2.96 -3.13
CA ALA A 21 -10.04 -3.59 -2.43
C ALA A 21 -8.88 -2.59 -2.27
N ALA A 22 -9.00 -1.65 -1.34
CA ALA A 22 -7.96 -0.68 -0.99
C ALA A 22 -7.44 -0.95 0.43
N HIS A 23 -6.93 -2.15 0.70
CA HIS A 23 -6.34 -2.47 2.00
C HIS A 23 -5.02 -3.21 1.81
N ALA A 24 -3.94 -2.58 2.32
CA ALA A 24 -2.58 -3.09 2.57
C ALA A 24 -1.45 -2.68 1.59
N GLN A 25 -0.97 -1.43 1.69
CA GLN A 25 0.33 -0.99 1.13
C GLN A 25 1.50 -1.12 2.15
N GLN A 26 1.32 -1.84 3.27
CA GLN A 26 2.29 -1.86 4.38
C GLN A 26 3.32 -3.02 4.30
N GLY A 27 3.30 -3.78 3.21
CA GLY A 27 4.14 -4.95 3.00
C GLY A 27 3.71 -6.16 3.86
N THR A 28 4.01 -7.37 3.37
CA THR A 28 3.72 -8.62 4.09
C THR A 28 4.61 -8.74 5.34
N PRO A 29 4.26 -9.59 6.33
CA PRO A 29 5.12 -9.86 7.48
C PRO A 29 6.53 -10.31 7.07
N GLU A 30 6.65 -11.08 5.99
CA GLU A 30 7.91 -11.58 5.44
C GLU A 30 8.75 -10.42 4.88
N GLN A 31 8.12 -9.52 4.12
CA GLN A 31 8.77 -8.31 3.61
C GLN A 31 9.28 -7.41 4.75
N ARG A 32 8.46 -7.25 5.81
CA ARG A 32 8.85 -6.50 6.99
C ARG A 32 10.07 -7.13 7.67
N ARG A 33 10.07 -8.46 7.86
CA ARG A 33 11.21 -9.20 8.45
C ARG A 33 12.48 -9.04 7.63
N ALA A 34 12.39 -9.11 6.30
CA ALA A 34 13.54 -8.91 5.41
C ALA A 34 14.16 -7.51 5.58
N CYS A 35 13.34 -6.48 5.81
CA CYS A 35 13.79 -5.11 5.99
C CYS A 35 14.11 -4.70 7.42
N THR A 36 13.65 -5.43 8.44
CA THR A 36 13.93 -5.17 9.87
C THR A 36 15.40 -4.84 10.18
N PRO A 37 16.41 -5.61 9.74
CA PRO A 37 17.81 -5.29 10.06
C PRO A 37 18.26 -3.95 9.45
N ASP A 38 17.78 -3.62 8.25
CA ASP A 38 18.07 -2.34 7.59
C ASP A 38 17.36 -1.17 8.26
N VAL A 39 16.13 -1.38 8.76
CA VAL A 39 15.41 -0.36 9.54
C VAL A 39 16.21 0.00 10.79
N TYR A 40 16.68 -0.97 11.56
CA TYR A 40 17.45 -0.67 12.77
C TYR A 40 18.81 -0.04 12.49
N ARG A 41 19.46 -0.39 11.37
CA ARG A 41 20.77 0.15 11.02
C ARG A 41 20.72 1.54 10.39
N LEU A 42 19.72 1.80 9.54
CA LEU A 42 19.66 3.00 8.69
C LEU A 42 18.54 3.97 9.10
N CYS A 43 17.45 3.46 9.67
CA CYS A 43 16.19 4.20 9.84
C CYS A 43 15.64 4.14 11.28
N ALA A 44 16.49 3.87 12.29
CA ALA A 44 16.04 3.68 13.67
C ALA A 44 15.27 4.90 14.23
N GLY A 45 15.64 6.12 13.80
CA GLY A 45 14.96 7.35 14.20
C GLY A 45 13.53 7.52 13.66
N GLU A 46 13.13 6.68 12.70
CA GLU A 46 11.78 6.73 12.10
C GLU A 46 10.79 5.80 12.82
N ILE A 47 11.26 4.95 13.73
CA ILE A 47 10.41 4.05 14.54
C ILE A 47 9.58 4.89 15.52
N PRO A 48 8.26 4.64 15.67
CA PRO A 48 7.47 3.52 15.13
C PRO A 48 6.68 3.84 13.86
N ASN A 49 6.99 4.93 13.15
CA ASN A 49 6.20 5.39 12.02
C ASN A 49 6.52 4.60 10.74
N VAL A 50 5.64 3.65 10.39
CA VAL A 50 5.81 2.79 9.21
C VAL A 50 5.97 3.59 7.92
N ARG A 51 5.21 4.68 7.73
CA ARG A 51 5.32 5.51 6.51
C ARG A 51 6.69 6.18 6.42
N ALA A 52 7.18 6.69 7.53
CA ALA A 52 8.49 7.33 7.59
C ALA A 52 9.64 6.31 7.39
N ILE A 53 9.52 5.12 7.98
CA ILE A 53 10.43 3.99 7.76
C ILE A 53 10.48 3.61 6.28
N THR A 54 9.33 3.40 5.63
CA THR A 54 9.28 3.06 4.20
C THR A 54 9.94 4.14 3.34
N ALA A 55 9.70 5.42 3.65
CA ALA A 55 10.35 6.53 2.96
C ALA A 55 11.87 6.53 3.17
N CYS A 56 12.33 6.28 4.40
CA CYS A 56 13.76 6.17 4.72
C CYS A 56 14.44 4.99 3.99
N LEU A 57 13.81 3.81 3.96
CA LEU A 57 14.32 2.66 3.22
C LEU A 57 14.42 2.95 1.71
N ARG A 58 13.41 3.63 1.14
CA ARG A 58 13.44 4.07 -0.27
C ARG A 58 14.58 5.03 -0.56
N ARG A 59 14.84 6.01 0.33
CA ARG A 59 15.97 6.94 0.20
C ARG A 59 17.32 6.23 0.29
N ASN A 60 17.42 5.16 1.08
CA ASN A 60 18.64 4.40 1.31
C ASN A 60 18.74 3.11 0.47
N ARG A 61 18.02 3.01 -0.66
CA ARG A 61 17.91 1.77 -1.46
C ARG A 61 19.26 1.14 -1.83
N SER A 62 20.27 1.97 -2.13
CA SER A 62 21.64 1.53 -2.44
C SER A 62 22.38 0.91 -1.26
N SER A 63 22.02 1.29 -0.03
CA SER A 63 22.61 0.80 1.21
C SER A 63 21.81 -0.33 1.87
N LEU A 64 20.64 -0.69 1.33
CA LEU A 64 19.85 -1.83 1.82
C LEU A 64 20.57 -3.15 1.59
N SER A 65 20.29 -4.12 2.46
CA SER A 65 20.61 -5.53 2.20
C SER A 65 19.93 -6.03 0.94
N GLU A 66 20.49 -7.08 0.32
CA GLU A 66 19.90 -7.70 -0.87
C GLU A 66 18.46 -8.19 -0.60
N ALA A 67 18.23 -8.80 0.56
CA ALA A 67 16.90 -9.26 0.98
C ALA A 67 15.88 -8.11 0.99
N CYS A 68 16.17 -6.99 1.66
CA CYS A 68 15.26 -5.86 1.70
C CYS A 68 15.15 -5.15 0.34
N ARG A 69 16.23 -5.07 -0.44
CA ARG A 69 16.19 -4.48 -1.79
C ARG A 69 15.26 -5.27 -2.71
N SER A 70 15.32 -6.60 -2.65
CA SER A 70 14.43 -7.47 -3.42
C SER A 70 12.95 -7.22 -3.14
N VAL A 71 12.59 -6.79 -1.92
CA VAL A 71 11.20 -6.43 -1.56
C VAL A 71 10.73 -5.24 -2.39
N PHE A 72 11.58 -4.22 -2.55
CA PHE A 72 11.26 -3.03 -3.36
C PHE A 72 11.30 -3.34 -4.86
N ASP A 73 12.15 -4.27 -5.28
CA ASP A 73 12.25 -4.69 -6.69
C ASP A 73 10.99 -5.50 -7.11
N GLN A 74 10.53 -6.41 -6.24
CA GLN A 74 9.31 -7.20 -6.45
C GLN A 74 8.02 -6.38 -6.35
N ALA A 75 8.04 -5.30 -5.55
CA ALA A 75 6.92 -4.37 -5.43
C ALA A 75 6.78 -3.41 -6.63
N GLY A 76 7.71 -3.46 -7.61
CA GLY A 76 7.56 -2.77 -8.89
C GLY A 76 7.95 -1.28 -8.87
N GLY A 77 9.14 -0.95 -8.33
CA GLY A 77 9.91 0.27 -8.68
C GLY A 77 9.24 1.63 -8.46
#